data_AF-I4EI18-F1
#
_entry.id   AF-I4EI18-F1
#
_cell.length_a   1.000
_cell.length_b   1.000
_cell.length_c   1.000
_cell.angle_alpha   90.00
_cell.angle_beta   90.00
_cell.angle_gamma   90.00
#
_symmetry.space_group_name_H-M   'P 1'
#
loop_
_entity.id
_entity.type
_entity.pdbx_description
1 polymer ?
#
loop_
_entity_poly.entity_id
_entity_poly.type
_entity_poly.pdbx_seq_one_letter_code
_entity_poly.pdbx_strand_id
1 'polypeptide(L)' 'MWFILLLLLALVFFLVSAFSFAGPFTLLPALLFFAAAVAVRIRAPLRGWLVLLGLGAGLWLILIGLTLLSAR' A
#
# COMPACT_ATOMS: atom_id res chain seq x y z
N MET A 1 20.83 -0.42 4.80
CA MET A 1 20.42 -1.76 5.28
C MET A 1 18.89 -1.88 5.37
N TRP A 2 18.21 -0.98 6.10
CA TRP A 2 16.74 -0.98 6.25
C TRP A 2 15.90 -0.95 4.96
N PHE A 3 16.35 -0.26 3.90
CA PHE A 3 15.65 -0.24 2.61
C PHE A 3 15.46 -1.64 2.01
N ILE A 4 16.48 -2.49 2.07
CA ILE A 4 16.44 -3.84 1.52
C ILE A 4 15.44 -4.70 2.32
N LEU A 5 15.39 -4.51 3.64
CA LEU A 5 14.43 -5.22 4.51
C LEU A 5 12.98 -4.87 4.15
N LEU A 6 12.67 -3.59 3.92
CA LEU A 6 11.32 -3.16 3.52
C LEU A 6 10.92 -3.73 2.16
N LEU A 7 11.86 -3.81 1.22
CA LEU A 7 11.63 -4.36 -0.11
C LEU A 7 11.38 -5.88 -0.07
N LEU A 8 12.17 -6.60 0.74
CA LEU A 8 11.97 -8.03 0.95
C LEU A 8 10.62 -8.31 1.62
N LEU A 9 10.23 -7.51 2.61
CA LEU A 9 8.95 -7.66 3.28
C LEU A 9 7.77 -7.39 2.34
N ALA A 10 7.86 -6.34 1.52
CA ALA A 10 6.88 -6.06 0.47
C ALA A 10 6.73 -7.24 -0.50
N LEU A 11 7.86 -7.83 -0.92
CA LEU A 11 7.88 -8.98 -1.82
C LEU A 11 7.21 -10.21 -1.19
N VAL A 12 7.50 -10.51 0.07
CA VAL A 12 6.88 -11.64 0.79
C VAL A 12 5.36 -11.48 0.85
N PHE A 13 4.87 -10.31 1.27
CA PHE A 13 3.42 -10.07 1.32
C PHE A 13 2.78 -10.10 -0.07
N PHE A 14 3.47 -9.60 -1.10
CA PHE A 14 2.99 -9.68 -2.47
C PHE A 14 2.87 -11.12 -2.95
N LEU A 15 3.86 -11.97 -2.68
CA LEU A 15 3.82 -13.39 -3.04
C LEU A 15 2.71 -14.11 -2.29
N VAL A 16 2.61 -13.92 -0.97
CA VAL A 16 1.53 -14.49 -0.16
C VAL A 16 0.15 -14.08 -0.70
N SER A 17 -0.01 -12.83 -1.11
CA SER A 17 -1.24 -12.31 -1.70
C SER A 17 -1.48 -12.85 -3.12
N ALA A 18 -0.45 -12.99 -3.95
CA ALA A 18 -0.58 -13.49 -5.32
C ALA A 18 -0.99 -14.98 -5.37
N PHE A 19 -0.55 -15.78 -4.41
CA PHE A 19 -0.88 -17.21 -4.30
C PHE A 19 -2.09 -17.50 -3.43
N SER A 20 -2.53 -16.53 -2.62
CA SER A 20 -3.77 -16.63 -1.87
C SER A 20 -4.88 -15.96 -2.68
N PHE A 21 -5.89 -16.70 -3.12
CA PHE A 21 -7.12 -16.12 -3.71
C PHE A 21 -7.90 -15.20 -2.73
N ALA A 22 -7.32 -14.86 -1.57
CA ALA A 22 -7.82 -13.87 -0.63
C ALA A 22 -7.65 -12.47 -1.24
N GLY A 23 -8.79 -11.79 -1.44
CA GLY A 23 -8.92 -10.55 -2.22
C GLY A 23 -8.07 -9.33 -1.78
N PRO A 24 -8.41 -8.12 -2.26
CA PRO A 24 -7.49 -6.98 -2.37
C PRO A 24 -6.86 -6.50 -1.06
N PHE A 25 -7.41 -6.89 0.10
CA PHE A 25 -6.88 -6.56 1.43
C PHE A 25 -5.54 -7.25 1.73
N THR A 26 -5.21 -8.36 1.05
CA THR A 26 -3.91 -9.04 1.21
C THR A 26 -2.76 -8.33 0.50
N LEU A 27 -3.07 -7.48 -0.49
CA LEU A 27 -2.09 -6.64 -1.21
C LEU A 27 -1.72 -5.37 -0.43
N LEU A 28 -2.56 -4.94 0.51
CA LEU A 28 -2.37 -3.69 1.24
C LEU A 28 -1.02 -3.63 1.99
N PRO A 29 -0.58 -4.66 2.73
CA PRO A 29 0.73 -4.64 3.39
C PRO A 29 1.87 -4.54 2.39
N ALA A 30 1.81 -5.27 1.27
CA ALA A 30 2.82 -5.24 0.23
C ALA A 30 2.99 -3.83 -0.37
N LEU A 31 1.88 -3.18 -0.66
CA LEU A 31 1.86 -1.81 -1.18
C LEU A 31 2.44 -0.80 -0.18
N LEU A 32 2.11 -0.92 1.11
CA LEU A 32 2.62 -0.04 2.16
C LEU A 32 4.14 -0.18 2.34
N PHE A 33 4.66 -1.42 2.41
CA PHE A 33 6.10 -1.65 2.55
C PHE A 33 6.88 -1.21 1.30
N PHE A 34 6.33 -1.42 0.11
CA PHE A 34 6.91 -0.94 -1.14
C PHE A 34 6.94 0.59 -1.19
N ALA A 35 5.83 1.26 -0.87
CA ALA A 35 5.76 2.72 -0.80
C ALA A 35 6.74 3.30 0.22
N ALA A 36 6.88 2.67 1.40
CA ALA A 36 7.84 3.07 2.41
C ALA A 36 9.30 2.92 1.93
N ALA A 37 9.63 1.80 1.27
CA ALA A 37 10.95 1.60 0.69
C ALA A 37 11.26 2.68 -0.36
N VAL A 38 10.32 2.93 -1.27
CA VAL A 38 10.45 3.91 -2.35
C VAL A 38 10.55 5.33 -1.77
N ALA A 39 9.77 5.67 -0.75
CA ALA A 39 9.83 6.97 -0.06
C ALA A 39 11.18 7.27 0.60
N VAL A 40 11.96 6.24 0.98
CA VAL A 40 13.32 6.42 1.55
C VAL A 40 14.33 6.90 0.50
N ARG A 41 14.14 6.57 -0.79
CA ARG A 41 15.05 6.99 -1.87
C ARG A 41 14.58 8.22 -2.63
N ILE A 42 13.39 8.71 -2.33
CA ILE A 42 12.78 9.81 -3.07
C ILE A 42 13.17 11.16 -2.46
N ARG A 43 13.59 12.10 -3.33
CA ARG A 43 13.88 13.50 -2.94
C ARG A 43 12.64 14.15 -2.32
N ALA A 44 12.83 14.98 -1.30
CA ALA A 44 11.79 15.66 -0.52
C ALA A 44 10.54 16.15 -1.30
N PRO A 45 10.62 16.78 -2.49
CA PRO A 45 9.42 17.23 -3.22
C PRO A 45 8.51 16.06 -3.64
N LEU A 46 9.09 14.93 -4.06
CA LEU A 46 8.34 13.75 -4.50
C LEU A 46 7.75 12.95 -3.33
N ARG A 47 8.26 13.12 -2.09
CA ARG A 47 7.63 12.54 -0.88
C ARG A 47 6.27 13.17 -0.63
N GLY A 48 6.11 14.47 -0.87
CA GLY A 48 4.81 15.15 -0.78
C GLY A 48 3.77 14.58 -1.75
N TRP A 49 4.19 14.29 -2.99
CA TRP A 49 3.33 13.64 -3.98
C TRP A 49 2.90 12.23 -3.57
N LEU A 50 3.80 11.43 -2.99
CA LEU A 50 3.44 10.12 -2.45
C LEU A 50 2.46 10.20 -1.27
N VAL A 51 2.60 11.21 -0.40
CA VAL A 51 1.66 11.44 0.70
C VAL A 51 0.27 11.80 0.15
N LEU A 52 0.20 12.68 -0.85
CA LEU A 52 -1.06 13.04 -1.51
C LEU A 52 -1.71 11.82 -2.19
N LEU A 53 -0.94 10.99 -2.89
CA LEU A 53 -1.45 9.75 -3.49
C LEU A 53 -1.92 8.75 -2.42
N GLY A 54 -1.18 8.59 -1.32
CA GLY A 54 -1.57 7.74 -0.21
C GLY A 54 -2.86 8.20 0.48
N LEU A 55 -3.01 9.51 0.71
CA LEU A 55 -4.25 10.08 1.25
C LEU A 55 -5.43 9.89 0.28
N GLY A 56 -5.21 10.08 -1.02
CA GLY A 56 -6.23 9.84 -2.04
C GLY A 56 -6.68 8.38 -2.10
N ALA A 57 -5.74 7.44 -2.08
CA ALA A 57 -6.03 6.01 -2.05
C ALA A 57 -6.75 5.59 -0.75
N GLY A 58 -6.32 6.12 0.39
CA GLY A 58 -6.97 5.87 1.69
C GLY A 58 -8.41 6.39 1.71
N LEU A 59 -8.64 7.61 1.23
CA LEU A 59 -9.98 8.19 1.09
C LEU A 59 -10.86 7.33 0.17
N TRP A 60 -10.30 6.87 -0.95
CA TRP A 60 -11.02 6.01 -1.89
C TRP A 60 -11.44 4.67 -1.27
N LEU A 61 -10.57 4.03 -0.49
CA LEU A 61 -10.89 2.81 0.25
C LEU A 61 -11.98 3.04 1.31
N ILE A 62 -11.95 4.18 2.02
CA ILE A 62 -12.99 4.56 2.98
C ILE A 62 -14.33 4.73 2.27
N LEU A 63 -14.36 5.44 1.14
CA LEU A 63 -15.58 5.64 0.36
C LEU A 63 -16.16 4.31 -0.14
N ILE A 64 -15.32 3.40 -0.63
CA ILE A 64 -15.76 2.06 -1.02
C ILE A 64 -16.33 1.30 0.18
N GLY A 65 -15.64 1.32 1.32
CA GLY A 65 -16.11 0.70 2.56
C GLY A 65 -17.47 1.23 3.00
N LEU A 66 -17.65 2.55 2.99
CA LEU A 66 -18.94 3.20 3.30
C LEU A 66 -20.03 2.82 2.31
N THR A 67 -19.72 2.81 1.01
CA THR A 67 -20.67 2.43 -0.04
C THR A 67 -21.12 0.97 0.14
N LEU A 68 -20.20 0.06 0.47
CA LEU A 68 -20.51 -1.35 0.73
C LEU A 68 -21.32 -1.54 2.02
N LEU A 69 -21.11 -0.72 3.05
CA LEU A 69 -21.89 -0.76 4.29
C LEU A 69 -23.31 -0.23 4.09
N SER A 70 -23.47 0.84 3.30
CA SER A 70 -24.77 1.46 2.99
C SER A 70 -25.64 0.65 2.03
N ALA A 71 -25.06 -0.29 1.29
CA ALA A 71 -25.77 -1.14 0.33
C ALA A 71 -26.33 -2.43 0.95
N ARG A 72 -26.16 -2.61 2.27
CA ARG A 72 -26.79 -3.68 3.07
C ARG A 72 -27.98 -3.14 3.83
#